data_AF-W7TXM1-F1
#
_entry.id   AF-W7TXM1-F1
#
_cell.length_a   1.000
_cell.length_b   1.000
_cell.length_c   1.000
_cell.angle_alpha   90.00
_cell.angle_beta   90.00
_cell.angle_gamma   90.00
#
_symmetry.space_group_name_H-M   'P 1'
#
loop_
_entity.id
_entity.type
_entity.pdbx_description
1 polymer ?
#
loop_
_entity_poly.entity_id
_entity_poly.type
_entity_poly.pdbx_seq_one_letter_code
_entity_poly.pdbx_strand_id
1 'polypeptide(L)'
;MLQRNSSFEVRVNVAGLLGGCCPVGAAPRVGKVLKEALGTETHVLASASLLNALMDLFGRDELDAVFQELKMLPMLTKVLPAFRLKAKTEAGKHGRDAVGHVKETALNLARFIKYKQSITESYSKVVDRYAGWSHVVGSRGETWRMSPSETARTVEDQEEFTMYAFACIRRDGNNQCDGTSAPITKSTSIVRAWF
;
A
#
# COMPACT_ATOMS: atom_id res chain seq x y z
N MET A 1 14.37 -11.36 -14.14
CA MET A 1 13.73 -11.65 -15.43
C MET A 1 13.45 -13.14 -15.50
N LEU A 2 12.20 -13.57 -15.32
CA LEU A 2 11.78 -14.93 -15.64
C LEU A 2 11.80 -15.05 -17.17
N GLN A 3 12.70 -15.83 -17.73
CA GLN A 3 12.86 -15.93 -19.20
C GLN A 3 11.60 -16.53 -19.85
N ARG A 4 11.21 -15.96 -21.00
CA ARG A 4 10.08 -16.38 -21.85
C ARG A 4 10.11 -17.86 -22.29
N ASN A 5 11.26 -18.53 -22.22
CA ASN A 5 11.47 -19.90 -22.70
C ASN A 5 11.40 -20.97 -21.60
N SER A 6 11.16 -20.59 -20.34
CA SER A 6 10.88 -21.55 -19.27
C SER A 6 9.44 -22.05 -19.39
N SER A 7 9.15 -23.30 -19.03
CA SER A 7 7.76 -23.80 -19.06
C SER A 7 6.89 -23.03 -18.04
N PHE A 8 5.57 -23.00 -18.25
CA PHE A 8 4.71 -22.24 -17.35
C PHE A 8 4.73 -22.81 -15.92
N GLU A 9 4.95 -24.13 -15.77
CA GLU A 9 5.12 -24.80 -14.49
C GLU A 9 6.30 -24.25 -13.69
N VAL A 10 7.43 -23.96 -14.35
CA VAL A 10 8.59 -23.33 -13.70
C VAL A 10 8.21 -21.95 -13.16
N ARG A 11 7.45 -21.16 -13.95
CA ARG A 11 7.02 -19.81 -13.55
C ARG A 11 6.03 -19.86 -12.40
N VAL A 12 5.10 -20.83 -12.40
CA VAL A 12 4.17 -21.12 -11.30
C VAL A 12 4.94 -21.40 -10.01
N ASN A 13 5.93 -22.30 -10.05
CA ASN A 13 6.72 -22.67 -8.89
C ASN A 13 7.54 -21.49 -8.35
N VAL A 14 8.19 -20.72 -9.22
CA VAL A 14 8.94 -19.53 -8.81
C VAL A 14 8.02 -18.47 -8.19
N ALA A 15 6.83 -18.26 -8.75
CA ALA A 15 5.85 -17.33 -8.18
C ALA A 15 5.47 -17.74 -6.75
N GLY A 16 5.18 -19.02 -6.52
CA GLY A 16 4.86 -19.54 -5.19
C GLY A 16 5.97 -19.31 -4.17
N LEU A 17 7.23 -19.59 -4.55
CA LEU A 17 8.39 -19.38 -3.67
C LEU A 17 8.60 -17.89 -3.33
N LEU A 18 8.40 -17.01 -4.31
CA LEU A 18 8.55 -15.57 -4.13
C LEU A 18 7.42 -14.95 -3.29
N GLY A 19 6.20 -15.47 -3.39
CA GLY A 19 5.05 -14.96 -2.64
C GLY A 19 5.08 -15.38 -1.16
N GLY A 20 5.26 -16.68 -0.88
CA GLY A 20 5.03 -17.25 0.44
C GLY A 20 6.14 -17.02 1.47
N CYS A 21 7.39 -16.89 1.01
CA CYS A 21 8.57 -16.88 1.91
C CYS A 21 9.38 -15.58 1.86
N CYS A 22 8.86 -14.53 1.24
CA CYS A 22 9.63 -13.29 1.06
C CYS A 22 9.77 -12.52 2.40
N PRO A 23 11.01 -12.29 2.88
CA PRO A 23 11.22 -11.43 4.03
C PRO A 23 10.80 -9.99 3.70
N VAL A 24 10.38 -9.24 4.71
CA VAL A 24 9.85 -7.86 4.58
C VAL A 24 10.80 -6.96 3.80
N GLY A 25 12.11 -7.01 4.10
CA GLY A 25 13.12 -6.19 3.42
C GLY A 25 13.29 -6.48 1.92
N ALA A 26 12.88 -7.66 1.44
CA ALA A 26 12.95 -8.02 0.01
C ALA A 26 11.64 -7.72 -0.74
N ALA A 27 10.55 -7.39 -0.02
CA ALA A 27 9.23 -7.21 -0.60
C ALA A 27 9.15 -6.14 -1.71
N PRO A 28 9.84 -4.98 -1.62
CA PRO A 28 9.80 -3.99 -2.72
C PRO A 28 10.34 -4.56 -4.04
N ARG A 29 11.47 -5.28 -3.97
CA ARG A 29 12.12 -5.89 -5.14
C ARG A 29 11.28 -7.04 -5.69
N VAL A 30 10.80 -7.92 -4.82
CA VAL A 30 9.99 -9.07 -5.21
C VAL A 30 8.65 -8.62 -5.80
N GLY A 31 7.97 -7.67 -5.17
CA GLY A 31 6.74 -7.09 -5.67
C GLY A 31 6.90 -6.47 -7.05
N LYS A 32 7.98 -5.72 -7.29
CA LYS A 32 8.30 -5.18 -8.61
C LYS A 32 8.48 -6.27 -9.66
N VAL A 33 9.24 -7.32 -9.34
CA VAL A 33 9.48 -8.46 -10.25
C VAL A 33 8.18 -9.19 -10.57
N LEU A 34 7.33 -9.46 -9.57
CA LEU A 34 6.04 -10.12 -9.77
C LEU A 34 5.09 -9.27 -10.62
N LYS A 35 5.06 -7.96 -10.39
CA LYS A 35 4.28 -7.00 -11.20
C LYS A 35 4.72 -6.99 -12.66
N GLU A 36 6.03 -6.93 -12.91
CA GLU A 36 6.59 -6.98 -14.27
C GLU A 36 6.29 -8.32 -14.96
N ALA A 37 6.46 -9.43 -14.23
CA ALA A 37 6.14 -10.77 -14.73
C ALA A 37 4.67 -10.87 -15.13
N LEU A 38 3.75 -10.41 -14.28
CA LEU A 38 2.31 -10.41 -14.56
C LEU A 38 1.96 -9.60 -15.81
N GLY A 39 2.62 -8.46 -16.03
CA GLY A 39 2.41 -7.63 -17.21
C GLY A 39 2.82 -8.28 -18.53
N THR A 40 3.65 -9.33 -18.49
CA THR A 40 4.14 -10.05 -19.68
C THR A 40 3.64 -11.49 -19.78
N GLU A 41 2.92 -11.98 -18.76
CA GLU A 41 2.48 -13.36 -18.70
C GLU A 41 1.30 -13.62 -19.64
N THR A 42 1.47 -14.59 -20.52
CA THR A 42 0.46 -14.99 -21.49
C THR A 42 -0.40 -16.13 -20.95
N HIS A 43 0.17 -17.07 -20.20
CA HIS A 43 -0.52 -18.28 -19.75
C HIS A 43 -1.43 -18.02 -18.54
N VAL A 44 -2.69 -18.45 -18.62
CA VAL A 44 -3.68 -18.22 -17.54
C VAL A 44 -3.27 -18.79 -16.19
N LEU A 45 -2.70 -20.01 -16.14
CA LEU A 45 -2.31 -20.63 -14.86
C LEU A 45 -1.12 -19.92 -14.21
N ALA A 46 -0.13 -19.51 -15.00
CA ALA A 46 0.98 -18.72 -14.48
C ALA A 46 0.53 -17.33 -14.04
N SER A 47 -0.44 -16.73 -14.75
CA SER A 47 -1.06 -15.47 -14.33
C SER A 47 -1.76 -15.63 -12.97
N ALA A 48 -2.48 -16.75 -12.77
CA ALA A 48 -3.15 -17.04 -11.51
C ALA A 48 -2.16 -17.19 -10.35
N SER A 49 -1.05 -17.91 -10.56
CA SER A 49 -0.01 -18.07 -9.55
C SER A 49 0.70 -16.76 -9.21
N LEU A 50 0.99 -15.90 -10.21
CA LEU A 50 1.55 -14.57 -9.97
C LEU A 50 0.60 -13.68 -9.16
N LEU A 51 -0.70 -13.75 -9.44
CA LEU A 51 -1.72 -13.02 -8.68
C LEU A 51 -1.82 -13.52 -7.23
N ASN A 52 -1.83 -14.84 -7.01
CA ASN A 52 -1.81 -15.40 -5.66
C ASN A 52 -0.54 -14.96 -4.91
N ALA A 53 0.63 -15.06 -5.53
CA ALA A 53 1.88 -14.62 -4.92
C ALA A 53 1.89 -13.13 -4.54
N LEU A 54 1.27 -12.26 -5.36
CA LEU A 54 1.11 -10.84 -5.02
C LEU A 54 0.14 -10.64 -3.84
N MET A 55 -0.96 -11.39 -3.79
CA MET A 55 -1.92 -11.32 -2.68
C MET A 55 -1.31 -11.85 -1.39
N ASP A 56 -0.52 -12.92 -1.44
CA ASP A 56 0.19 -13.47 -0.28
C ASP A 56 1.25 -12.50 0.22
N LEU A 57 2.03 -11.91 -0.69
CA LEU A 57 3.07 -10.95 -0.36
C LEU A 57 2.50 -9.70 0.30
N PHE A 58 1.45 -9.12 -0.28
CA PHE A 58 0.84 -7.85 0.13
C PHE A 58 -0.43 -8.01 0.98
N GLY A 59 -0.77 -9.23 1.40
CA GLY A 59 -1.76 -9.48 2.45
C GLY A 59 -1.29 -9.04 3.83
N ARG A 60 0.00 -8.70 3.98
CA ARG A 60 0.60 -8.20 5.20
C ARG A 60 0.51 -6.68 5.27
N ASP A 61 -0.18 -6.16 6.28
CA ASP A 61 -0.44 -4.72 6.45
C ASP A 61 0.84 -3.89 6.64
N GLU A 62 1.89 -4.49 7.21
CA GLU A 62 3.22 -3.87 7.33
C GLU A 62 3.87 -3.51 5.98
N LEU A 63 3.35 -4.06 4.87
CA LEU A 63 3.81 -3.78 3.51
C LEU A 63 2.90 -2.82 2.73
N ASP A 64 1.90 -2.21 3.37
CA ASP A 64 0.98 -1.29 2.70
C ASP A 64 1.70 -0.09 2.07
N ALA A 65 2.72 0.47 2.73
CA ALA A 65 3.52 1.55 2.17
C ALA A 65 4.18 1.15 0.83
N VAL A 66 4.76 -0.05 0.79
CA VAL A 66 5.39 -0.61 -0.42
C VAL A 66 4.34 -0.89 -1.50
N PHE A 67 3.17 -1.41 -1.11
CA PHE A 67 2.05 -1.67 -2.02
C PHE A 67 1.57 -0.39 -2.72
N GLN A 68 1.48 0.72 -1.97
CA GLN A 68 1.13 2.05 -2.50
C GLN A 68 2.23 2.62 -3.39
N GLU A 69 3.49 2.57 -2.96
CA GLU A 69 4.65 3.04 -3.74
C GLU A 69 4.72 2.35 -5.10
N LEU A 70 4.50 1.03 -5.12
CA LEU A 70 4.50 0.23 -6.35
C LEU A 70 3.23 0.41 -7.19
N LYS A 71 2.26 1.25 -6.77
CA LYS A 71 0.98 1.48 -7.45
C LYS A 71 0.28 0.17 -7.79
N MET A 72 0.23 -0.74 -6.81
CA MET A 72 -0.33 -2.08 -7.01
C MET A 72 -1.85 -2.05 -7.14
N LEU A 73 -2.55 -1.27 -6.32
CA LEU A 73 -4.03 -1.22 -6.36
C LEU A 73 -4.59 -0.81 -7.73
N PRO A 74 -4.14 0.30 -8.36
CA PRO A 74 -4.61 0.66 -9.69
C PRO A 74 -4.28 -0.40 -10.76
N MET A 75 -3.15 -1.09 -10.61
CA MET A 75 -2.74 -2.17 -11.52
C MET A 75 -3.67 -3.39 -11.38
N LEU A 76 -3.90 -3.86 -10.15
CA LEU A 76 -4.75 -5.02 -9.88
C LEU A 76 -6.21 -4.79 -10.31
N THR A 77 -6.75 -3.59 -10.08
CA THR A 77 -8.09 -3.20 -10.55
C THR A 77 -8.22 -3.29 -12.07
N LYS A 78 -7.16 -2.94 -12.82
CA LYS A 78 -7.12 -3.06 -14.28
C LYS A 78 -6.92 -4.51 -14.74
N VAL A 79 -6.14 -5.31 -14.01
CA VAL A 79 -5.84 -6.70 -14.36
C VAL A 79 -7.05 -7.62 -14.14
N LEU A 80 -7.85 -7.42 -13.09
CA LEU A 80 -8.98 -8.29 -12.76
C LEU A 80 -9.94 -8.58 -13.94
N PRO A 81 -10.46 -7.59 -14.69
CA PRO A 81 -11.34 -7.86 -15.83
C PRO A 81 -10.63 -8.63 -16.96
N ALA A 82 -9.37 -8.29 -17.25
CA ALA A 82 -8.58 -8.98 -18.27
C ALA A 82 -8.30 -10.45 -17.87
N PHE A 83 -8.00 -10.70 -16.60
CA PHE A 83 -7.79 -12.04 -16.08
C PHE A 83 -9.06 -12.88 -16.13
N ARG A 84 -10.23 -12.31 -15.77
CA ARG A 84 -11.53 -13.01 -15.89
C ARG A 84 -11.84 -13.42 -17.32
N LEU A 85 -11.57 -12.54 -18.28
CA LEU A 85 -11.74 -12.85 -19.70
C LEU A 85 -10.81 -13.99 -20.12
N LYS A 86 -9.52 -13.90 -19.76
CA LYS A 86 -8.52 -14.94 -20.04
C LYS A 86 -8.91 -16.30 -19.42
N ALA A 87 -9.38 -16.29 -18.17
CA ALA A 87 -9.86 -17.47 -17.46
C ALA A 87 -11.03 -18.15 -18.19
N LYS A 88 -11.96 -17.37 -18.75
CA LYS A 88 -13.08 -17.90 -19.52
C LYS A 88 -12.62 -18.57 -20.83
N THR A 89 -11.59 -18.04 -21.48
CA THR A 89 -11.15 -18.50 -22.81
C THR A 89 -10.13 -19.62 -22.75
N GLU A 90 -9.28 -19.67 -21.73
CA GLU A 90 -8.14 -20.61 -21.66
C GLU A 90 -8.35 -21.74 -20.67
N ALA A 91 -8.97 -21.51 -19.52
CA ALA A 91 -8.93 -22.49 -18.43
C ALA A 91 -9.63 -23.82 -18.76
N GLY A 92 -10.68 -23.78 -19.60
CA GLY A 92 -11.37 -25.00 -20.05
C GLY A 92 -10.47 -25.96 -20.82
N LYS A 93 -9.36 -25.48 -21.40
CA LYS A 93 -8.38 -26.29 -22.12
C LYS A 93 -7.47 -27.11 -21.19
N HIS A 94 -7.48 -26.81 -19.89
CA HIS A 94 -6.58 -27.40 -18.90
C HIS A 94 -7.30 -28.27 -17.86
N GLY A 95 -8.59 -28.60 -18.09
CA GLY A 95 -9.38 -29.46 -17.22
C GLY A 95 -10.14 -28.72 -16.12
N ARG A 96 -10.95 -29.48 -15.36
CA ARG A 96 -11.88 -28.92 -14.36
C ARG A 96 -11.17 -28.24 -13.20
N ASP A 97 -10.06 -28.82 -12.74
CA ASP A 97 -9.30 -28.29 -11.60
C ASP A 97 -8.66 -26.95 -11.94
N ALA A 98 -8.11 -26.82 -13.14
CA ALA A 98 -7.62 -25.55 -13.66
C ALA A 98 -8.71 -24.47 -13.71
N VAL A 99 -9.92 -24.82 -14.17
CA VAL A 99 -11.08 -23.91 -14.15
C VAL A 99 -11.45 -23.49 -12.74
N GLY A 100 -11.45 -24.42 -11.78
CA GLY A 100 -11.69 -24.14 -10.37
C GLY A 100 -10.67 -23.14 -9.82
N HIS A 101 -9.38 -23.45 -10.02
CA HIS A 101 -8.27 -22.64 -9.53
C HIS A 101 -8.30 -21.19 -10.04
N VAL A 102 -8.48 -20.98 -11.35
CA VAL A 102 -8.50 -19.60 -11.90
C VAL A 102 -9.72 -18.81 -11.43
N LYS A 103 -10.87 -19.47 -11.22
CA LYS A 103 -12.09 -18.83 -10.71
C LYS A 103 -11.92 -18.42 -9.26
N GLU A 104 -11.31 -19.28 -8.45
CA GLU A 104 -10.96 -18.99 -7.07
C GLU A 104 -9.99 -17.82 -6.98
N THR A 105 -8.91 -17.81 -7.79
CA THR A 105 -7.98 -16.67 -7.84
C THR A 105 -8.69 -15.37 -8.25
N ALA A 106 -9.61 -15.41 -9.21
CA ALA A 106 -10.36 -14.21 -9.61
C ALA A 106 -11.29 -13.69 -8.49
N LEU A 107 -11.87 -14.61 -7.70
CA LEU A 107 -12.70 -14.27 -6.54
C LEU A 107 -11.84 -13.65 -5.43
N ASN A 108 -10.71 -14.28 -5.11
CA ASN A 108 -9.78 -13.81 -4.08
C ASN A 108 -9.18 -12.45 -4.45
N LEU A 109 -8.81 -12.25 -5.72
CA LEU A 109 -8.34 -10.95 -6.22
C LEU A 109 -9.39 -9.86 -6.04
N ALA A 110 -10.66 -10.13 -6.33
CA ALA A 110 -11.72 -9.16 -6.14
C ALA A 110 -11.91 -8.79 -4.66
N ARG A 111 -11.84 -9.77 -3.76
CA ARG A 111 -11.88 -9.55 -2.29
C ARG A 111 -10.68 -8.74 -1.82
N PHE A 112 -9.49 -9.08 -2.30
CA PHE A 112 -8.25 -8.40 -1.95
C PHE A 112 -8.24 -6.93 -2.38
N ILE A 113 -8.68 -6.63 -3.61
CA ILE A 113 -8.84 -5.26 -4.11
C ILE A 113 -9.79 -4.47 -3.20
N LYS A 114 -10.96 -5.04 -2.87
CA LYS A 114 -11.94 -4.39 -1.99
C LYS A 114 -11.36 -4.09 -0.60
N TYR A 115 -10.64 -5.06 -0.04
CA TYR A 115 -9.95 -4.90 1.24
C TYR A 115 -8.93 -3.75 1.21
N LYS A 116 -8.03 -3.71 0.22
CA LYS A 116 -7.04 -2.63 0.11
C LYS A 116 -7.67 -1.26 -0.18
N GLN A 117 -8.81 -1.21 -0.89
CA GLN A 117 -9.59 0.03 -1.04
C GLN A 117 -10.13 0.53 0.31
N SER A 118 -10.73 -0.36 1.12
CA SER A 118 -11.27 0.04 2.43
C SER A 118 -10.20 0.58 3.39
N ILE A 119 -8.98 0.04 3.30
CA ILE A 119 -7.84 0.57 4.06
C ILE A 119 -7.49 1.98 3.59
N THR A 120 -7.36 2.17 2.28
CA THR A 120 -7.01 3.48 1.68
C THR A 120 -8.04 4.56 2.04
N GLU A 121 -9.33 4.25 1.94
CA GLU A 121 -10.41 5.19 2.31
C GLU A 121 -10.46 5.50 3.81
N SER A 122 -10.07 4.53 4.66
CA SER A 122 -10.00 4.75 6.10
C SER A 122 -8.85 5.71 6.44
N TYR A 123 -7.70 5.56 5.79
CA TYR A 123 -6.59 6.50 5.94
C TYR A 123 -6.93 7.90 5.44
N SER A 124 -7.59 8.04 4.29
CA SER A 124 -7.95 9.37 3.79
C SER A 124 -8.90 10.09 4.75
N LYS A 125 -9.91 9.40 5.28
CA LYS A 125 -10.83 9.98 6.28
C LYS A 125 -10.14 10.38 7.58
N VAL A 126 -9.13 9.60 8.01
CA VAL A 126 -8.32 9.95 9.18
C VAL A 126 -7.48 11.19 8.88
N VAL A 127 -6.76 11.20 7.75
CA VAL A 127 -5.95 12.35 7.33
C VAL A 127 -6.83 13.59 7.18
N ASP A 128 -7.98 13.52 6.52
CA ASP A 128 -8.90 14.65 6.35
C ASP A 128 -9.45 15.15 7.69
N ARG A 129 -9.74 14.24 8.64
CA ARG A 129 -10.20 14.60 9.99
C ARG A 129 -9.14 15.35 10.78
N TYR A 130 -7.86 15.04 10.54
CA TYR A 130 -6.73 15.63 11.25
C TYR A 130 -5.98 16.69 10.43
N ALA A 131 -6.34 16.89 9.17
CA ALA A 131 -5.79 17.93 8.30
C ALA A 131 -6.18 19.28 8.90
N GLY A 132 -5.16 20.07 9.28
CA GLY A 132 -5.33 21.36 9.95
C GLY A 132 -5.35 21.32 11.47
N TRP A 133 -5.17 20.15 12.10
CA TRP A 133 -4.88 20.12 13.53
C TRP A 133 -3.42 20.51 13.77
N SER A 134 -3.21 21.52 14.60
CA SER A 134 -1.89 21.99 14.98
C SER A 134 -1.48 21.36 16.30
N HIS A 135 -0.23 20.93 16.39
CA HIS A 135 0.39 20.62 17.67
C HIS A 135 1.06 21.88 18.20
N VAL A 136 0.58 22.39 19.32
CA VAL A 136 1.16 23.55 19.99
C VAL A 136 1.94 23.05 21.19
N VAL A 137 3.22 23.42 21.24
CA VAL A 137 4.07 23.14 22.39
C VAL A 137 4.01 24.37 23.30
N GLY A 138 3.44 24.20 24.49
CA GLY A 138 3.45 25.23 25.52
C GLY A 138 4.86 25.46 26.05
N SER A 139 5.10 26.63 26.64
CA SER A 139 6.39 27.06 27.18
C SER A 139 6.96 26.16 28.30
N ARG A 140 6.17 25.23 28.84
CA ARG A 140 6.59 24.18 29.80
C ARG A 140 6.89 22.82 29.15
N GLY A 141 6.90 22.74 27.82
CA GLY A 141 7.10 21.50 27.06
C GLY A 141 5.84 20.63 26.92
N GLU A 142 4.69 21.14 27.35
CA GLU A 142 3.41 20.44 27.21
C GLU A 142 2.93 20.49 25.75
N THR A 143 2.46 19.36 25.22
CA THR A 143 1.97 19.27 23.84
C THR A 143 0.46 19.22 23.81
N TRP A 144 -0.14 20.22 23.18
CA TRP A 144 -1.59 20.35 23.03
C TRP A 144 -1.99 20.06 21.59
N ARG A 145 -3.14 19.39 21.42
CA ARG A 145 -3.79 19.26 20.12
C ARG A 145 -4.83 20.35 19.99
N MET A 146 -4.67 21.21 18.99
CA MET A 146 -5.64 22.26 18.70
C MET A 146 -6.31 21.96 17.36
N SER A 147 -7.63 22.05 17.33
CA SER A 147 -8.40 22.04 16.10
C SER A 147 -8.08 23.28 15.24
N PRO A 148 -8.41 23.27 13.94
CA PRO A 148 -8.19 24.44 13.07
C PRO A 148 -8.84 25.73 13.59
N SER A 149 -10.02 25.63 14.22
CA SER A 149 -10.76 26.78 14.76
C SER A 149 -10.22 27.29 16.10
N GLU A 150 -9.51 26.44 16.85
CA GLU A 150 -8.78 26.83 18.05
C GLU A 150 -7.43 27.47 17.68
N THR A 151 -6.74 26.90 16.67
CA THR A 151 -5.48 27.45 16.13
C THR A 151 -5.69 28.88 15.63
N ALA A 152 -6.77 29.14 14.89
CA ALA A 152 -7.06 30.46 14.34
C ALA A 152 -7.28 31.53 15.43
N ARG A 153 -7.90 31.17 16.57
CA ARG A 153 -8.14 32.10 17.69
C ARG A 153 -6.85 32.45 18.44
N THR A 154 -5.97 31.48 18.65
CA THR A 154 -4.68 31.71 19.32
C THR A 154 -3.69 32.54 18.50
N VAL A 155 -3.91 32.71 17.19
CA VAL A 155 -3.07 33.57 16.34
C VAL A 155 -3.53 35.04 16.40
N GLU A 156 -4.79 35.30 16.75
CA GLU A 156 -5.33 36.66 16.93
C GLU A 156 -4.93 37.27 18.28
N ASP A 157 -4.77 36.45 19.32
CA ASP A 157 -4.26 36.85 20.62
C ASP A 157 -2.73 36.68 20.65
N GLN A 158 -1.99 37.78 20.55
CA GLN A 158 -0.51 37.82 20.45
C GLN A 158 0.22 37.22 21.68
N GLU A 159 0.39 35.91 21.74
CA GLU A 159 1.44 35.26 22.52
C GLU A 159 2.38 34.46 21.61
N GLU A 160 3.70 34.59 21.83
CA GLU A 160 4.74 33.94 21.03
C GLU A 160 4.65 32.40 21.13
N PHE A 161 4.01 31.76 20.16
CA PHE A 161 4.04 30.30 20.00
C PHE A 161 4.91 29.90 18.81
N THR A 162 5.80 28.92 19.03
CA THR A 162 6.56 28.28 17.95
C THR A 162 5.79 27.05 17.47
N MET A 163 5.23 27.11 16.26
CA MET A 163 4.55 25.94 15.65
C MET A 163 5.57 24.90 15.16
N TYR A 164 5.34 23.65 15.53
CA TYR A 164 6.03 22.50 14.95
C TYR A 164 5.01 21.54 14.32
N ALA A 165 5.22 21.16 13.05
CA ALA A 165 4.40 20.14 12.40
C ALA A 165 5.01 18.75 12.67
N PHE A 166 4.32 17.93 13.46
CA PHE A 166 4.69 16.52 13.69
C PHE A 166 3.63 15.60 13.09
N ALA A 167 4.04 14.67 12.24
CA ALA A 167 3.18 13.57 11.78
C ALA A 167 3.31 12.39 12.74
N CYS A 168 2.36 12.24 13.67
CA CYS A 168 2.30 11.05 14.53
C CYS A 168 1.43 9.96 13.88
N ILE A 169 2.03 8.84 13.48
CA ILE A 169 1.29 7.64 13.07
C ILE A 169 0.98 6.84 14.34
N ARG A 170 -0.31 6.62 14.62
CA ARG A 170 -0.79 5.88 15.79
C ARG A 170 -0.58 4.37 15.58
N ARG A 171 0.37 3.75 16.28
CA ARG A 171 0.38 2.29 16.51
C ARG A 171 -0.07 2.03 17.95
N ASP A 172 -1.13 1.23 18.08
CA ASP A 172 -1.51 0.47 19.26
C ASP A 172 -1.54 1.22 20.60
N GLY A 173 -2.54 2.08 20.78
CA GLY A 173 -3.07 2.45 22.11
C GLY A 173 -2.16 3.24 23.06
N ASN A 174 -0.85 3.33 22.79
CA ASN A 174 0.10 4.10 23.57
C ASN A 174 0.60 5.29 22.74
N ASN A 175 0.47 6.48 23.32
CA ASN A 175 1.06 7.70 22.77
C ASN A 175 2.57 7.66 22.99
N GLN A 176 3.31 6.97 22.12
CA GLN A 176 4.76 7.07 22.09
C GLN A 176 5.15 7.93 20.89
N CYS A 177 5.41 9.21 21.16
CA CYS A 177 6.01 10.13 20.21
C CYS A 177 7.52 9.95 20.31
N ASP A 178 8.15 9.30 19.34
CA ASP A 178 9.61 9.28 19.27
C ASP A 178 10.09 10.71 18.98
N GLY A 179 10.65 11.34 20.00
CA GLY A 179 11.08 12.74 20.04
C GLY A 179 12.33 13.05 19.21
N THR A 180 12.40 12.61 17.95
CA THR A 180 13.40 13.14 17.01
C THR A 180 12.92 14.49 16.49
N SER A 181 13.20 15.54 17.27
CA SER A 181 13.05 16.94 16.88
C SER A 181 14.13 17.31 15.86
N ALA A 182 13.75 17.68 14.64
CA ALA A 182 14.59 18.49 13.77
C ALA A 182 14.00 19.91 13.70
N PRO A 183 14.72 20.96 14.14
CA PRO A 183 14.25 22.33 14.00
C PRO A 183 14.31 22.74 12.52
N ILE A 184 13.16 23.12 11.96
CA ILE A 184 13.12 23.83 10.67
C ILE A 184 13.37 25.31 10.99
N THR A 185 14.63 25.71 11.08
CA THR A 185 14.99 27.13 11.10
C THR A 185 14.79 27.73 9.72
N LYS A 186 14.00 28.81 9.68
CA LYS A 186 13.81 29.79 8.60
C LYS A 186 14.79 29.64 7.41
N SER A 187 14.33 28.98 6.36
CA SER A 187 14.78 29.28 5.00
C SER A 187 13.67 28.93 4.03
N THR A 188 13.34 29.89 3.18
CA THR A 188 12.38 29.82 2.09
C THR A 188 12.66 28.61 1.21
N SER A 189 11.93 27.52 1.42
CA SER A 189 11.88 26.36 0.52
C SER A 189 10.52 25.71 0.71
N ILE A 190 9.55 26.21 -0.05
CA ILE A 190 8.22 25.64 -0.19
C ILE A 190 8.36 24.21 -0.72
N VAL A 191 8.08 23.27 0.18
CA VAL A 191 7.46 21.95 -0.01
C VAL A 191 7.32 21.51 -1.47
N ARG A 192 8.25 20.66 -1.92
CA ARG A 192 7.95 19.55 -2.84
C ARG A 192 8.09 18.25 -2.06
N ALA A 193 6.98 17.78 -1.52
CA ALA A 193 6.77 16.36 -1.25
C ALA A 193 5.27 16.13 -1.44
N TRP A 194 4.92 15.04 -2.12
CA TRP A 194 3.57 14.58 -2.50
C TRP A 194 3.06 15.02 -3.88
N PHE A 195 3.73 14.50 -4.91
CA PHE A 195 3.12 13.82 -6.08
C PHE A 195 3.98 12.62 -6.46
#